data_AF-G8ZU20-F1
#
_entry.id   AF-G8ZU20-F1
#
_cell.length_a   1.000
_cell.length_b   1.000
_cell.length_c   1.000
_cell.angle_alpha   90.00
_cell.angle_beta   90.00
_cell.angle_gamma   90.00
#
_symmetry.space_group_name_H-M   'P 1'
#
loop_
_entity.id
_entity.type
_entity.pdbx_description
1 polymer ?
#
loop_
_entity_poly.entity_id
_entity_poly.type
_entity_poly.pdbx_seq_one_letter_code
_entity_poly.pdbx_strand_id
1 'polypeptide(L)'
;MDISIDDILAELDRDTTAVDHSDPSSHLPIPSDGNTTMMNSSFDPSRMPGGKNRLHEDVTPQKDYSRLMTLWRNERCAPELLPYPSLLLSRMLRRVQEQMENIENISMGFYKNTISGDLKNSGVSYDKTNEKLPLLYMEAELERVKFLLRSYLRCRLSKIDKFMLYLKQLDYDETNVTPLNELLSEQEQVYHSRHFAISLKLLNSSILKHMPPELQAINDTEGSVSMIDEPEWNKFVFIHVKEPSDHANEDPLLEKNEFGKLCYTVTIHELNEDVELNIGGIYVMRYGVIKDLLRNDKVELI
;
A
#
# COMPACT_ATOMS: atom_id res chain seq x y z
N MET A 1 25.82 37.09 -13.66
CA MET A 1 25.41 36.37 -12.44
C MET A 1 23.91 36.36 -12.47
N ASP A 2 23.33 35.35 -13.11
CA ASP A 2 21.88 35.17 -13.09
C ASP A 2 21.57 34.56 -11.74
N ILE A 3 20.99 35.38 -10.87
CA ILE A 3 20.52 34.93 -9.56
C ILE A 3 19.34 33.99 -9.86
N SER A 4 19.44 32.73 -9.45
CA SER A 4 18.33 31.78 -9.53
C SER A 4 17.25 32.25 -8.55
N ILE A 5 16.20 32.85 -9.10
CA ILE A 5 15.05 33.38 -8.36
C ILE A 5 14.06 32.25 -8.04
N ASP A 6 14.28 31.04 -8.56
CA ASP A 6 13.39 29.89 -8.43
C ASP A 6 13.23 29.44 -6.98
N ASP A 7 14.30 29.47 -6.18
CA ASP A 7 14.23 29.14 -4.74
C ASP A 7 13.42 30.18 -3.96
N ILE A 8 13.53 31.46 -4.33
CA ILE A 8 12.79 32.57 -3.71
C ILE A 8 11.31 32.49 -4.11
N LEU A 9 11.02 32.13 -5.36
CA LEU A 9 9.65 31.92 -5.85
C LEU A 9 9.00 30.70 -5.20
N ALA A 10 9.75 29.61 -5.01
CA ALA A 10 9.27 28.42 -4.31
C ALA A 10 8.96 28.69 -2.83
N GLU A 11 9.74 29.57 -2.17
CA GLU A 11 9.47 30.02 -0.81
C GLU A 11 8.23 30.92 -0.74
N LEU A 12 8.08 31.84 -1.70
CA LEU A 12 6.88 32.69 -1.82
C LEU A 12 5.60 31.90 -2.07
N ASP A 13 5.66 30.83 -2.88
CA ASP A 13 4.49 30.00 -3.20
C ASP A 13 4.05 29.11 -2.02
N ARG A 14 4.98 28.81 -1.12
CA ARG A 14 4.70 28.15 0.16
C ARG A 14 3.90 29.04 1.12
N ASP A 15 4.18 30.33 1.12
CA ASP A 15 3.51 31.30 1.98
C ASP A 15 2.14 31.75 1.43
N THR A 16 1.95 31.81 0.10
CA THR A 16 0.65 32.14 -0.50
C THR A 16 -0.37 31.00 -0.40
N THR A 17 0.09 29.76 -0.21
CA THR A 17 -0.75 28.57 -0.01
C THR A 17 -1.05 28.28 1.46
N ALA A 18 -0.48 29.03 2.40
CA ALA A 18 -0.85 28.98 3.81
C ALA A 18 -2.21 29.66 4.04
N VAL A 19 -3.30 28.89 3.94
CA VAL A 19 -4.63 29.33 4.37
C VAL A 19 -4.64 29.36 5.90
N ASP A 20 -4.61 30.55 6.49
CA ASP A 20 -4.68 30.75 7.95
C ASP A 20 -6.05 30.29 8.48
N HIS A 21 -6.11 29.09 9.04
CA HIS A 21 -7.27 28.60 9.77
C HIS A 21 -7.30 29.23 11.16
N SER A 22 -7.72 30.50 11.23
CA SER A 22 -8.13 31.11 12.49
C SER A 22 -9.50 30.55 12.89
N ASP A 23 -9.52 29.67 13.89
CA ASP A 23 -10.73 29.09 14.49
C ASP A 23 -11.68 30.19 15.03
N PRO A 24 -12.98 30.18 14.72
CA PRO A 24 -13.95 31.18 15.18
C PRO A 24 -14.50 30.88 16.59
N SER A 25 -13.69 30.35 17.51
CA SER A 25 -14.14 29.97 18.86
C SER A 25 -13.32 30.60 19.99
N SER A 26 -13.13 31.91 19.95
CA SER A 26 -12.67 32.69 21.11
C SER A 26 -13.75 33.67 21.59
N HIS A 27 -14.78 33.14 22.25
CA HIS A 27 -15.63 33.97 23.11
C HIS A 27 -15.00 34.06 24.50
N LEU A 28 -14.45 35.24 24.80
CA LEU A 28 -14.02 35.64 26.15
C LEU A 28 -15.23 35.78 27.09
N PRO A 29 -15.10 35.38 28.37
CA PRO A 29 -15.77 36.08 29.46
C PRO A 29 -14.76 36.77 30.39
N ILE A 30 -15.07 38.02 30.71
CA ILE A 30 -14.44 38.92 31.70
C ILE A 30 -14.86 38.48 33.14
N PRO A 31 -14.04 38.73 34.20
CA PRO A 31 -13.97 37.89 35.39
C PRO A 31 -14.83 38.38 36.59
N SER A 32 -15.12 37.49 37.54
CA SER A 32 -15.54 37.87 38.90
C SER A 32 -15.12 36.81 39.93
N ASP A 33 -14.18 37.24 40.77
CA ASP A 33 -13.92 36.96 42.18
C ASP A 33 -14.05 35.54 42.78
N GLY A 34 -12.92 35.07 43.33
CA GLY A 34 -12.95 34.33 44.60
C GLY A 34 -12.04 33.09 44.70
N ASN A 35 -10.74 33.33 44.90
CA ASN A 35 -9.78 32.49 45.61
C ASN A 35 -9.50 31.06 45.08
N THR A 36 -8.27 30.83 44.57
CA THR A 36 -7.18 30.12 45.32
C THR A 36 -6.04 29.64 44.38
N THR A 37 -4.83 30.12 44.68
CA THR A 37 -3.47 29.61 44.38
C THR A 37 -2.87 29.75 42.98
N MET A 38 -1.83 30.61 42.95
CA MET A 38 -0.86 30.87 41.90
C MET A 38 0.19 29.75 41.77
N MET A 39 0.60 29.42 40.55
CA MET A 39 2.03 29.28 40.22
C MET A 39 2.31 29.81 38.81
N ASN A 40 3.24 30.75 38.76
CA ASN A 40 3.72 31.48 37.60
C ASN A 40 4.90 30.71 36.97
N SER A 41 4.76 30.29 35.72
CA SER A 41 5.92 30.06 34.84
C SER A 41 5.54 30.49 33.43
N SER A 42 5.91 31.72 33.09
CA SER A 42 5.92 32.26 31.73
C SER A 42 6.70 31.31 30.81
N PHE A 43 6.00 30.69 29.86
CA PHE A 43 6.59 29.94 28.77
C PHE A 43 6.63 30.88 27.56
N ASP A 44 7.81 31.46 27.31
CA ASP A 44 8.11 32.29 26.15
C ASP A 44 8.33 31.37 24.93
N PRO A 45 7.49 31.44 23.87
CA PRO A 45 7.55 30.50 22.75
C PRO A 45 8.68 30.80 21.75
N SER A 46 9.55 31.78 22.02
CA SER A 46 10.54 32.26 21.05
C SER A 46 11.95 31.63 21.16
N ARG A 47 12.13 30.51 21.88
CA ARG A 47 13.47 29.94 22.08
C ARG A 47 13.53 28.40 22.11
N MET A 48 13.45 27.76 20.94
CA MET A 48 14.04 26.43 20.70
C MET A 48 14.56 26.32 19.25
N PRO A 49 15.88 26.10 19.03
CA PRO A 49 16.41 25.72 17.74
C PRO A 49 16.39 24.19 17.58
N GLY A 50 15.88 23.69 16.46
CA GLY A 50 16.13 22.31 16.01
C GLY A 50 15.17 21.23 16.49
N GLY A 51 13.86 21.43 16.31
CA GLY A 51 12.90 20.32 16.29
C GLY A 51 12.75 19.80 14.88
N LYS A 52 13.38 18.65 14.56
CA LYS A 52 13.19 17.95 13.29
C LYS A 52 11.70 17.72 13.06
N ASN A 53 11.14 18.34 12.03
CA ASN A 53 9.87 17.95 11.43
C ASN A 53 9.92 16.45 11.19
N ARG A 54 9.25 15.66 12.04
CA ARG A 54 8.82 14.32 11.63
C ARG A 54 7.83 14.58 10.50
N LEU A 55 8.28 14.36 9.27
CA LEU A 55 7.46 14.36 8.06
C LEU A 55 6.26 13.46 8.35
N HIS A 56 5.14 14.06 8.71
CA HIS A 56 3.87 13.38 8.67
C HIS A 56 3.60 13.22 7.18
N GLU A 57 3.90 12.04 6.63
CA GLU A 57 3.45 11.73 5.28
C GLU A 57 1.93 11.92 5.28
N ASP A 58 1.42 12.87 4.51
CA ASP A 58 0.00 13.15 4.47
C ASP A 58 -0.76 11.92 3.96
N VAL A 59 -1.32 11.15 4.90
CA VAL A 59 -2.07 9.92 4.62
C VAL A 59 -3.43 10.30 4.06
N THR A 60 -3.49 10.57 2.77
CA THR A 60 -4.75 10.85 2.07
C THR A 60 -5.39 9.57 1.51
N PRO A 61 -6.72 9.48 1.47
CA PRO A 61 -7.42 8.35 0.85
C PRO A 61 -7.02 8.08 -0.60
N GLN A 62 -6.75 9.15 -1.35
CA GLN A 62 -6.34 9.11 -2.74
C GLN A 62 -4.95 8.47 -2.89
N LYS A 63 -3.98 8.88 -2.04
CA LYS A 63 -2.62 8.32 -2.06
C LYS A 63 -2.63 6.83 -1.70
N ASP A 64 -3.44 6.43 -0.73
CA ASP A 64 -3.61 5.02 -0.35
C ASP A 64 -4.23 4.18 -1.48
N TYR A 65 -5.22 4.72 -2.21
CA TYR A 65 -5.81 4.04 -3.36
C TYR A 65 -4.79 3.86 -4.50
N SER A 66 -4.04 4.91 -4.85
CA SER A 66 -2.97 4.82 -5.85
C SER A 66 -1.91 3.80 -5.44
N ARG A 67 -1.53 3.80 -4.15
CA ARG A 67 -0.59 2.81 -3.60
C ARG A 67 -1.13 1.39 -3.70
N LEU A 68 -2.40 1.17 -3.36
CA LEU A 68 -3.05 -0.13 -3.47
C LEU A 68 -3.08 -0.62 -4.93
N MET A 69 -3.37 0.27 -5.89
CA MET A 69 -3.33 -0.05 -7.32
C MET A 69 -1.93 -0.50 -7.78
N THR A 70 -0.88 0.21 -7.35
CA THR A 70 0.51 -0.17 -7.63
C THR A 70 0.83 -1.55 -7.04
N LEU A 71 0.52 -1.79 -5.76
CA LEU A 71 0.78 -3.07 -5.11
C LEU A 71 -0.02 -4.22 -5.74
N TRP A 72 -1.26 -3.96 -6.14
CA TRP A 72 -2.07 -4.93 -6.85
C TRP A 72 -1.48 -5.31 -8.20
N ARG A 73 -1.00 -4.34 -8.97
CA ARG A 73 -0.34 -4.59 -10.25
C ARG A 73 0.96 -5.37 -10.06
N ASN A 74 1.78 -4.93 -9.10
CA ASN A 74 3.03 -5.60 -8.75
C ASN A 74 2.80 -7.06 -8.34
N GLU A 75 1.81 -7.32 -7.50
CA GLU A 75 1.46 -8.68 -7.07
C GLU A 75 0.99 -9.55 -8.25
N ARG A 76 0.25 -9.00 -9.21
CA ARG A 76 -0.20 -9.79 -10.37
C ARG A 76 0.93 -10.17 -11.32
N CYS A 77 1.93 -9.31 -11.48
CA CYS A 77 3.01 -9.50 -12.44
C CYS A 77 4.26 -10.18 -11.83
N ALA A 78 4.45 -10.09 -10.50
CA ALA A 78 5.57 -10.71 -9.82
C ALA A 78 5.46 -12.25 -9.78
N PRO A 79 6.55 -13.00 -10.05
CA PRO A 79 6.60 -14.45 -9.89
C PRO A 79 6.63 -14.90 -8.43
N GLU A 80 7.18 -14.08 -7.52
CA GLU A 80 7.21 -14.36 -6.07
C GLU A 80 5.98 -13.79 -5.34
N LEU A 81 5.79 -14.19 -4.08
CA LEU A 81 4.85 -13.56 -3.16
C LEU A 81 5.51 -12.30 -2.56
N LEU A 82 4.87 -11.14 -2.72
CA LEU A 82 5.38 -9.87 -2.18
C LEU A 82 5.05 -9.71 -0.68
N PRO A 83 5.73 -8.81 0.06
CA PRO A 83 5.41 -8.53 1.46
C PRO A 83 3.98 -8.00 1.63
N TYR A 84 3.35 -8.36 2.74
CA TYR A 84 1.96 -7.97 3.02
C TYR A 84 1.90 -6.55 3.61
N PRO A 85 1.23 -5.58 2.94
CA PRO A 85 1.14 -4.20 3.41
C PRO A 85 0.06 -4.05 4.50
N SER A 86 0.34 -4.55 5.71
CA SER A 86 -0.63 -4.64 6.82
C SER A 86 -1.25 -3.29 7.21
N LEU A 87 -0.45 -2.23 7.30
CA LEU A 87 -0.92 -0.89 7.66
C LEU A 87 -1.83 -0.30 6.58
N LEU A 88 -1.47 -0.44 5.30
CA LEU A 88 -2.27 0.09 4.20
C LEU A 88 -3.61 -0.66 4.11
N LEU A 89 -3.57 -2.00 4.15
CA LEU A 89 -4.77 -2.81 3.97
C LEU A 89 -5.74 -2.67 5.15
N SER A 90 -5.24 -2.59 6.39
CA SER A 90 -6.07 -2.32 7.57
C SER A 90 -6.76 -0.96 7.49
N ARG A 91 -6.05 0.11 7.06
CA ARG A 91 -6.65 1.43 6.81
C ARG A 91 -7.72 1.38 5.70
N MET A 92 -7.43 0.70 4.59
CA MET A 92 -8.38 0.56 3.47
C MET A 92 -9.64 -0.22 3.90
N LEU A 93 -9.48 -1.34 4.59
CA LEU A 93 -10.60 -2.15 5.07
C LEU A 93 -11.47 -1.35 6.06
N ARG A 94 -10.86 -0.62 6.98
CA ARG A 94 -11.59 0.27 7.90
C ARG A 94 -12.39 1.33 7.14
N ARG A 95 -11.77 2.03 6.17
CA ARG A 95 -12.46 3.06 5.36
C ARG A 95 -13.60 2.48 4.53
N VAL A 96 -13.44 1.26 3.99
CA VAL A 96 -14.53 0.58 3.26
C VAL A 96 -15.68 0.26 4.21
N GLN A 97 -15.40 -0.17 5.44
CA GLN A 97 -16.43 -0.42 6.46
C GLN A 97 -17.17 0.86 6.87
N GLU A 98 -16.42 1.93 7.17
CA GLU A 98 -16.99 3.25 7.50
C GLU A 98 -17.85 3.80 6.36
N GLN A 99 -17.39 3.66 5.11
CA GLN A 99 -18.14 4.11 3.95
C GLN A 99 -19.40 3.26 3.71
N MET A 100 -19.36 1.96 4.02
CA MET A 100 -20.54 1.09 3.93
C MET A 100 -21.62 1.53 4.93
N GLU A 101 -21.23 1.80 6.18
CA GLU A 101 -22.13 2.32 7.22
C GLU A 101 -22.68 3.70 6.85
N ASN A 102 -21.84 4.58 6.29
CA ASN A 102 -22.26 5.91 5.84
C ASN A 102 -23.31 5.83 4.71
N ILE A 103 -23.08 4.97 3.71
CA ILE A 103 -24.05 4.74 2.62
C ILE A 103 -25.37 4.20 3.16
N GLU A 104 -25.33 3.28 4.13
CA GLU A 104 -26.53 2.75 4.79
C GLU A 104 -27.28 3.84 5.55
N ASN A 105 -26.59 4.67 6.34
CA ASN A 105 -27.19 5.77 7.09
C ASN A 105 -27.82 6.83 6.18
N ILE A 106 -27.14 7.21 5.09
CA ILE A 106 -27.68 8.12 4.09
C ILE A 106 -28.94 7.49 3.47
N SER A 107 -28.85 6.24 3.00
CA SER A 107 -29.99 5.50 2.42
C SER A 107 -31.20 5.50 3.36
N MET A 108 -31.00 5.21 4.65
CA MET A 108 -32.06 5.23 5.67
C MET A 108 -32.64 6.64 5.92
N GLY A 109 -31.81 7.69 5.89
CA GLY A 109 -32.25 9.08 5.96
C GLY A 109 -33.17 9.47 4.80
N PHE A 110 -32.89 8.98 3.59
CA PHE A 110 -33.77 9.15 2.42
C PHE A 110 -35.12 8.45 2.60
N TYR A 111 -35.15 7.25 3.18
CA TYR A 111 -36.41 6.56 3.48
C TYR A 111 -37.27 7.33 4.50
N LYS A 112 -36.65 7.99 5.49
CA LYS A 112 -37.37 8.78 6.49
C LYS A 112 -37.99 10.05 5.89
N ASN A 113 -37.24 10.79 5.06
CA ASN A 113 -37.73 12.00 4.40
C ASN A 113 -38.82 11.72 3.36
N THR A 114 -38.86 10.51 2.78
CA THR A 114 -39.91 10.11 1.83
C THR A 114 -41.19 9.62 2.52
N ILE A 115 -41.09 9.00 3.70
CA ILE A 115 -42.24 8.53 4.50
C ILE A 115 -42.86 9.67 5.32
N SER A 116 -42.04 10.57 5.87
CA SER A 116 -42.49 11.82 6.49
C SER A 116 -42.85 12.84 5.40
N GLY A 117 -43.97 12.61 4.71
CA GLY A 117 -44.52 13.50 3.69
C GLY A 117 -45.02 14.84 4.21
N ASP A 118 -44.17 15.61 4.89
CA ASP A 118 -44.53 16.93 5.41
C ASP A 118 -44.14 18.06 4.45
N LEU A 119 -45.20 18.50 3.76
CA LEU A 119 -45.54 19.85 3.34
C LEU A 119 -44.70 20.55 2.25
N LYS A 120 -45.31 20.55 1.06
CA LYS A 120 -45.28 21.61 0.04
C LYS A 120 -45.10 23.01 0.64
N ASN A 121 -44.08 23.75 0.20
CA ASN A 121 -44.15 25.14 -0.29
C ASN A 121 -42.76 25.80 -0.32
N SER A 122 -41.99 25.51 -1.36
CA SER A 122 -41.13 26.52 -1.96
C SER A 122 -41.01 26.15 -3.44
N GLY A 123 -41.42 27.07 -4.31
CA GLY A 123 -41.53 26.88 -5.76
C GLY A 123 -40.19 26.80 -6.46
N VAL A 124 -39.33 25.87 -6.03
CA VAL A 124 -38.15 25.46 -6.76
C VAL A 124 -38.22 23.96 -6.85
N SER A 125 -38.53 23.46 -8.05
CA SER A 125 -38.41 22.05 -8.42
C SER A 125 -36.92 21.67 -8.35
N TYR A 126 -36.37 21.57 -7.15
CA TYR A 126 -35.09 20.92 -6.95
C TYR A 126 -35.29 19.45 -7.30
N ASP A 127 -34.65 19.05 -8.40
CA ASP A 127 -34.62 17.72 -8.98
C ASP A 127 -34.37 16.66 -7.90
N LYS A 128 -35.43 15.94 -7.50
CA LYS A 128 -35.34 14.74 -6.64
C LYS A 128 -34.41 13.66 -7.22
N THR A 129 -34.12 13.74 -8.52
CA THR A 129 -33.16 12.89 -9.24
C THR A 129 -31.71 13.20 -8.88
N ASN A 130 -31.38 14.43 -8.49
CA ASN A 130 -30.01 14.85 -8.17
C ASN A 130 -29.52 14.35 -6.80
N GLU A 131 -30.42 14.07 -5.87
CA GLU A 131 -30.03 13.61 -4.53
C GLU A 131 -29.66 12.11 -4.49
N LYS A 132 -30.24 11.29 -5.39
CA LYS A 132 -29.90 9.86 -5.53
C LYS A 132 -28.56 9.65 -6.25
N LEU A 133 -28.15 10.62 -7.07
CA LEU A 133 -26.96 10.51 -7.91
C LEU A 133 -25.65 10.39 -7.08
N PRO A 134 -25.40 11.21 -6.03
CA PRO A 134 -24.28 11.02 -5.12
C PRO A 134 -24.25 9.62 -4.47
N LEU A 135 -25.40 9.09 -4.06
CA LEU A 135 -25.48 7.76 -3.46
C LEU A 135 -25.06 6.67 -4.46
N LEU A 136 -25.52 6.77 -5.71
CA LEU A 136 -25.12 5.85 -6.78
C LEU A 136 -23.61 5.92 -7.04
N TYR A 137 -23.02 7.13 -7.05
CA TYR A 137 -21.57 7.29 -7.20
C TYR A 137 -20.80 6.68 -6.02
N MET A 138 -21.25 6.91 -4.78
CA MET A 138 -20.60 6.33 -3.60
C MET A 138 -20.67 4.80 -3.60
N GLU A 139 -21.80 4.21 -4.00
CA GLU A 139 -21.97 2.76 -4.12
C GLU A 139 -21.08 2.18 -5.22
N ALA A 140 -21.03 2.81 -6.40
CA ALA A 140 -20.19 2.39 -7.51
C ALA A 140 -18.68 2.45 -7.17
N GLU A 141 -18.23 3.53 -6.50
CA GLU A 141 -16.86 3.66 -6.01
C GLU A 141 -16.53 2.57 -4.99
N LEU A 142 -17.44 2.30 -4.06
CA LEU A 142 -17.24 1.27 -3.03
C LEU A 142 -17.14 -0.14 -3.66
N GLU A 143 -17.93 -0.46 -4.68
CA GLU A 143 -17.77 -1.71 -5.43
C GLU A 143 -16.42 -1.79 -6.17
N ARG A 144 -15.95 -0.68 -6.77
CA ARG A 144 -14.64 -0.66 -7.45
C ARG A 144 -13.49 -0.93 -6.47
N VAL A 145 -13.49 -0.28 -5.31
CA VAL A 145 -12.47 -0.49 -4.28
C VAL A 145 -12.54 -1.92 -3.70
N LYS A 146 -13.75 -2.43 -3.42
CA LYS A 146 -13.92 -3.81 -2.94
C LYS A 146 -13.44 -4.84 -3.97
N PHE A 147 -13.70 -4.61 -5.26
CA PHE A 147 -13.20 -5.47 -6.33
C PHE A 147 -11.66 -5.52 -6.32
N LEU A 148 -11.01 -4.36 -6.21
CA LEU A 148 -9.55 -4.27 -6.17
C LEU A 148 -8.96 -5.04 -4.98
N LEU A 149 -9.51 -4.83 -3.76
CA LEU A 149 -9.08 -5.53 -2.54
C LEU A 149 -9.25 -7.06 -2.67
N ARG A 150 -10.41 -7.51 -3.17
CA ARG A 150 -10.68 -8.94 -3.38
C ARG A 150 -9.78 -9.55 -4.44
N SER A 151 -9.54 -8.83 -5.53
CA SER A 151 -8.64 -9.28 -6.60
C SER A 151 -7.21 -9.43 -6.11
N TYR A 152 -6.73 -8.48 -5.32
CA TYR A 152 -5.42 -8.51 -4.66
C TYR A 152 -5.27 -9.74 -3.75
N LEU A 153 -6.19 -9.90 -2.79
CA LEU A 153 -6.17 -11.02 -1.85
C LEU A 153 -6.29 -12.37 -2.57
N ARG A 154 -7.13 -12.47 -3.61
CA ARG A 154 -7.28 -13.72 -4.38
C ARG A 154 -6.03 -14.08 -5.16
N CYS A 155 -5.30 -13.09 -5.70
CA CYS A 155 -4.03 -13.31 -6.36
C CYS A 155 -2.98 -13.85 -5.37
N ARG A 156 -2.90 -13.25 -4.18
CA ARG A 156 -2.01 -13.70 -3.10
C ARG A 156 -2.32 -15.12 -2.64
N LEU A 157 -3.59 -15.43 -2.35
CA LEU A 157 -3.99 -16.78 -1.96
C LEU A 157 -3.62 -17.81 -3.03
N SER A 158 -3.83 -17.49 -4.32
CA SER A 158 -3.41 -18.40 -5.40
C SER A 158 -1.89 -18.62 -5.46
N LYS A 159 -1.08 -17.65 -5.04
CA LYS A 159 0.38 -17.83 -4.92
C LYS A 159 0.76 -18.61 -3.68
N ILE A 160 0.08 -18.38 -2.55
CA ILE A 160 0.27 -19.16 -1.32
C ILE A 160 -0.02 -20.65 -1.56
N ASP A 161 -1.07 -20.96 -2.33
CA ASP A 161 -1.41 -22.34 -2.71
C ASP A 161 -0.31 -22.99 -3.56
N LYS A 162 0.28 -22.24 -4.49
CA LYS A 162 1.39 -22.72 -5.34
C LYS A 162 2.68 -22.92 -4.53
N PHE A 163 3.02 -21.94 -3.69
CA PHE A 163 4.26 -21.93 -2.93
C PHE A 163 4.10 -22.55 -1.53
N MET A 164 3.17 -23.50 -1.35
CA MET A 164 2.84 -24.05 -0.03
C MET A 164 4.03 -24.72 0.67
N LEU A 165 4.85 -25.46 -0.09
CA LEU A 165 6.04 -26.17 0.41
C LEU A 165 7.20 -25.20 0.60
N TYR A 166 7.40 -24.31 -0.36
CA TYR A 166 8.44 -23.27 -0.31
C TYR A 166 8.29 -22.37 0.93
N LEU A 167 7.08 -21.88 1.21
CA LEU A 167 6.80 -21.07 2.40
C LEU A 167 7.07 -21.84 3.70
N LYS A 168 6.85 -23.15 3.70
CA LYS A 168 7.11 -24.00 4.86
C LYS A 168 8.61 -24.26 5.06
N GLN A 169 9.38 -24.42 3.99
CA GLN A 169 10.83 -24.49 4.08
C GLN A 169 11.41 -23.18 4.63
N LEU A 170 10.91 -22.04 4.14
CA LEU A 170 11.31 -20.73 4.66
C LEU A 170 11.00 -20.55 6.15
N ASP A 171 9.94 -21.16 6.67
CA ASP A 171 9.60 -21.14 8.10
C ASP A 171 10.60 -21.95 8.95
N TYR A 172 11.16 -23.03 8.41
CA TYR A 172 12.20 -23.83 9.09
C TYR A 172 13.58 -23.16 9.02
N ASP A 173 13.88 -22.44 7.95
CA ASP A 173 15.14 -21.71 7.77
C ASP A 173 15.11 -20.38 8.55
N GLU A 174 15.27 -20.45 9.88
CA GLU A 174 15.35 -19.29 10.80
C GLU A 174 16.44 -18.26 10.45
N THR A 175 17.34 -18.58 9.50
CA THR A 175 18.44 -17.73 9.04
C THR A 175 18.04 -16.68 8.00
N ASN A 176 16.80 -16.71 7.48
CA ASN A 176 16.37 -15.78 6.43
C ASN A 176 15.91 -14.39 6.95
N VAL A 177 16.28 -13.36 6.18
CA VAL A 177 16.20 -11.93 6.55
C VAL A 177 14.77 -11.37 6.59
N THR A 178 13.77 -12.06 6.04
CA THR A 178 12.37 -11.58 6.03
C THR A 178 11.51 -12.51 6.89
N PRO A 179 11.01 -12.05 8.05
CA PRO A 179 10.17 -12.88 8.90
C PRO A 179 8.87 -13.23 8.15
N LEU A 180 8.42 -14.49 8.24
CA LEU A 180 7.15 -14.94 7.66
C LEU A 180 5.96 -14.06 8.10
N ASN A 181 6.07 -13.48 9.30
CA ASN A 181 5.09 -12.57 9.88
C ASN A 181 4.98 -11.21 9.16
N GLU A 182 6.01 -10.79 8.42
CA GLU A 182 5.96 -9.60 7.56
C GLU A 182 5.53 -9.95 6.13
N LEU A 183 5.78 -11.20 5.69
CA LEU A 183 5.41 -11.67 4.36
C LEU A 183 3.90 -11.97 4.25
N LEU A 184 3.32 -12.59 5.28
CA LEU A 184 1.92 -13.05 5.31
C LEU A 184 1.14 -12.35 6.43
N SER A 185 -0.12 -12.01 6.13
CA SER A 185 -1.08 -11.60 7.16
C SER A 185 -1.40 -12.76 8.12
N GLU A 186 -1.83 -12.46 9.35
CA GLU A 186 -2.25 -13.48 10.32
C GLU A 186 -3.32 -14.43 9.75
N GLN A 187 -4.29 -13.89 9.01
CA GLN A 187 -5.34 -14.68 8.37
C GLN A 187 -4.79 -15.54 7.22
N GLU A 188 -3.78 -15.06 6.51
CA GLU A 188 -3.09 -15.82 5.45
C GLU A 188 -2.28 -16.98 6.05
N GLN A 189 -1.62 -16.77 7.19
CA GLN A 189 -0.90 -17.83 7.91
C GLN A 189 -1.84 -18.93 8.40
N VAL A 190 -2.99 -18.55 8.97
CA VAL A 190 -4.03 -19.50 9.37
C VAL A 190 -4.56 -20.29 8.17
N TYR A 191 -4.77 -19.62 7.04
CA TYR A 191 -5.19 -20.27 5.80
C TYR A 191 -4.14 -21.27 5.30
N HIS A 192 -2.88 -20.85 5.19
CA HIS A 192 -1.76 -21.70 4.75
C HIS A 192 -1.61 -22.94 5.63
N SER A 193 -1.60 -22.77 6.96
CA SER A 193 -1.49 -23.88 7.92
C SER A 193 -2.64 -24.88 7.80
N ARG A 194 -3.88 -24.39 7.69
CA ARG A 194 -5.07 -25.24 7.55
C ARG A 194 -5.09 -25.95 6.20
N HIS A 195 -4.80 -25.23 5.12
CA HIS A 195 -4.78 -25.79 3.77
C HIS A 195 -3.71 -26.89 3.68
N PHE A 196 -2.49 -26.63 4.17
CA PHE A 196 -1.41 -27.60 4.23
C PHE A 196 -1.80 -28.87 5.00
N ALA A 197 -2.40 -28.72 6.19
CA ALA A 197 -2.83 -29.88 6.99
C ALA A 197 -3.91 -30.73 6.26
N ILE A 198 -4.85 -30.08 5.57
CA ILE A 198 -5.89 -30.78 4.79
C ILE A 198 -5.27 -31.51 3.59
N SER A 199 -4.41 -30.83 2.84
CA SER A 199 -3.71 -31.40 1.68
C SER A 199 -2.82 -32.57 2.07
N LEU A 200 -2.06 -32.45 3.17
CA LEU A 200 -1.23 -33.54 3.70
C LEU A 200 -2.09 -34.73 4.16
N LYS A 201 -3.21 -34.47 4.85
CA LYS A 201 -4.14 -35.54 5.26
C LYS A 201 -4.70 -36.29 4.07
N LEU A 202 -5.12 -35.57 3.02
CA LEU A 202 -5.61 -36.14 1.77
C LEU A 202 -4.52 -37.03 1.13
N LEU A 203 -3.33 -36.47 0.94
CA LEU A 203 -2.21 -37.17 0.30
C LEU A 203 -1.80 -38.43 1.07
N ASN A 204 -1.72 -38.32 2.41
CA ASN A 204 -1.37 -39.45 3.27
C ASN A 204 -2.42 -40.57 3.21
N SER A 205 -3.70 -40.20 3.28
CA SER A 205 -4.80 -41.17 3.21
C SER A 205 -4.94 -41.87 1.84
N SER A 206 -4.60 -41.17 0.76
CA SER A 206 -4.81 -41.65 -0.61
C SER A 206 -3.61 -42.45 -1.14
N ILE A 207 -2.39 -41.92 -0.98
CA ILE A 207 -1.21 -42.49 -1.65
C ILE A 207 -0.04 -42.80 -0.69
N LEU A 208 0.29 -41.94 0.27
CA LEU A 208 1.56 -42.09 1.01
C LEU A 208 1.56 -43.30 1.94
N LYS A 209 0.39 -43.72 2.45
CA LYS A 209 0.25 -44.94 3.27
C LYS A 209 0.71 -46.20 2.53
N HIS A 210 0.63 -46.22 1.21
CA HIS A 210 1.01 -47.36 0.37
C HIS A 210 2.45 -47.26 -0.15
N MET A 211 3.14 -46.16 0.15
CA MET A 211 4.48 -45.85 -0.34
C MET A 211 5.55 -46.25 0.69
N PRO A 212 6.75 -46.71 0.28
CA PRO A 212 7.85 -47.00 1.20
C PRO A 212 8.27 -45.75 2.01
N PRO A 213 8.78 -45.92 3.24
CA PRO A 213 9.01 -44.83 4.19
C PRO A 213 9.98 -43.76 3.68
N GLU A 214 10.91 -44.11 2.79
CA GLU A 214 11.87 -43.20 2.20
C GLU A 214 11.20 -42.15 1.29
N LEU A 215 10.06 -42.49 0.67
CA LEU A 215 9.34 -41.60 -0.26
C LEU A 215 8.09 -40.97 0.37
N GLN A 216 7.83 -41.22 1.66
CA GLN A 216 6.69 -40.61 2.35
C GLN A 216 6.90 -39.12 2.66
N ALA A 217 8.14 -38.64 2.61
CA ALA A 217 8.48 -37.23 2.78
C ALA A 217 8.02 -36.42 1.54
N ILE A 218 7.24 -35.36 1.78
CA ILE A 218 6.68 -34.50 0.73
C ILE A 218 7.56 -33.27 0.41
N ASN A 219 8.64 -33.11 1.16
CA ASN A 219 9.61 -32.03 1.06
C ASN A 219 10.97 -32.57 0.57
N ASP A 220 10.96 -33.65 -0.23
CA ASP A 220 12.19 -34.23 -0.75
C ASP A 220 12.76 -33.35 -1.87
N THR A 221 13.97 -32.83 -1.62
CA THR A 221 14.76 -32.04 -2.56
C THR A 221 15.93 -32.83 -3.14
N GLU A 222 16.23 -34.03 -2.59
CA GLU A 222 17.39 -34.84 -2.98
C GLU A 222 17.13 -35.73 -4.19
N GLY A 223 15.86 -35.87 -4.59
CA GLY A 223 15.45 -36.61 -5.80
C GLY A 223 15.91 -35.97 -7.11
N SER A 224 15.61 -36.64 -8.23
CA SER A 224 15.89 -36.13 -9.59
C SER A 224 15.09 -34.87 -9.97
N VAL A 225 14.00 -34.62 -9.26
CA VAL A 225 13.14 -33.44 -9.40
C VAL A 225 12.88 -32.92 -8.00
N SER A 226 13.22 -31.66 -7.72
CA SER A 226 12.84 -31.01 -6.47
C SER A 226 11.32 -30.97 -6.39
N MET A 227 10.74 -31.47 -5.30
CA MET A 227 9.29 -31.40 -5.07
C MET A 227 8.83 -29.99 -4.65
N ILE A 228 9.78 -29.07 -4.43
CA ILE A 228 9.52 -27.72 -3.92
C ILE A 228 9.45 -26.77 -5.11
N ASP A 229 8.24 -26.30 -5.41
CA ASP A 229 8.01 -25.27 -6.40
C ASP A 229 8.54 -23.92 -5.90
N GLU A 230 9.71 -23.51 -6.40
CA GLU A 230 10.31 -22.21 -6.08
C GLU A 230 9.82 -21.10 -7.03
N PRO A 231 9.82 -19.83 -6.58
CA PRO A 231 9.57 -18.71 -7.48
C PRO A 231 10.61 -18.61 -8.60
N GLU A 232 10.14 -18.45 -9.85
CA GLU A 232 11.03 -18.27 -11.01
C GLU A 232 11.68 -16.88 -11.03
N TRP A 233 12.89 -16.75 -10.48
CA TRP A 233 13.65 -15.49 -10.47
C TRP A 233 14.04 -15.00 -11.88
N ASN A 234 14.19 -15.93 -12.83
CA ASN A 234 14.59 -15.62 -14.20
C ASN A 234 13.43 -15.26 -15.14
N LYS A 235 12.20 -15.18 -14.62
CA LYS A 235 11.03 -14.81 -15.41
C LYS A 235 11.15 -13.35 -15.89
N PHE A 236 10.88 -13.13 -17.17
CA PHE A 236 10.83 -11.79 -17.75
C PHE A 236 9.54 -11.07 -17.36
N VAL A 237 9.68 -9.83 -16.92
CA VAL A 237 8.58 -8.95 -16.52
C VAL A 237 8.75 -7.58 -17.15
N PHE A 238 7.63 -6.91 -17.43
CA PHE A 238 7.63 -5.52 -17.89
C PHE A 238 7.75 -4.60 -16.68
N ILE A 239 8.72 -3.69 -16.74
CA ILE A 239 8.95 -2.69 -15.70
C ILE A 239 8.77 -1.29 -16.27
N HIS A 240 8.26 -0.40 -15.43
CA HIS A 240 8.22 1.03 -15.63
C HIS A 240 9.04 1.70 -14.54
N VAL A 241 10.04 2.50 -14.93
CA VAL A 241 10.91 3.20 -13.99
C VAL A 241 10.19 4.46 -13.52
N LYS A 242 9.92 4.57 -12.21
CA LYS A 242 9.26 5.75 -11.66
C LYS A 242 10.19 6.93 -11.53
N GLU A 243 9.60 8.11 -11.58
CA GLU A 243 10.23 9.34 -11.11
C GLU A 243 10.36 9.30 -9.58
N PRO A 244 11.54 9.67 -9.01
CA PRO A 244 11.71 9.75 -7.58
C PRO A 244 10.76 10.82 -7.02
N SER A 245 9.92 10.44 -6.05
CA SER A 245 9.04 11.38 -5.36
C SER A 245 9.86 12.20 -4.35
N ASP A 246 9.86 13.52 -4.52
CA ASP A 246 10.32 14.61 -3.63
C ASP A 246 11.76 14.63 -3.08
N HIS A 247 12.57 13.57 -3.21
CA HIS A 247 13.98 13.57 -2.77
C HIS A 247 14.94 12.97 -3.80
N ALA A 248 14.95 13.52 -5.02
CA ALA A 248 15.90 13.13 -6.07
C ALA A 248 17.39 13.29 -5.67
N ASN A 249 17.69 14.02 -4.60
CA ASN A 249 19.05 14.30 -4.14
C ASN A 249 19.57 13.33 -3.06
N GLU A 250 18.76 12.39 -2.55
CA GLU A 250 19.17 11.46 -1.47
C GLU A 250 19.31 10.00 -1.90
N ASP A 251 18.98 9.61 -3.14
CA ASP A 251 19.13 8.23 -3.59
C ASP A 251 20.57 7.95 -4.09
N PRO A 252 21.34 7.08 -3.43
CA PRO A 252 22.73 6.78 -3.81
C PRO A 252 22.86 5.91 -5.07
N LEU A 253 21.74 5.39 -5.59
CA LEU A 253 21.68 4.50 -6.76
C LEU A 253 21.36 5.24 -8.07
N LEU A 254 21.15 6.55 -7.98
CA LEU A 254 20.70 7.37 -9.09
C LEU A 254 21.93 8.04 -9.73
N GLU A 255 22.27 7.62 -10.94
CA GLU A 255 23.37 8.22 -11.69
C GLU A 255 22.83 9.13 -12.80
N LYS A 256 23.62 10.13 -13.19
CA LYS A 256 23.30 10.98 -14.34
C LYS A 256 24.00 10.40 -15.55
N ASN A 257 23.23 10.01 -16.55
CA ASN A 257 23.75 9.58 -17.84
C ASN A 257 24.43 10.72 -18.58
N GLU A 258 25.18 10.37 -19.62
CA GLU A 258 25.86 11.30 -20.55
C GLU A 258 24.91 12.37 -21.15
N PHE A 259 23.61 12.06 -21.20
CA PHE A 259 22.54 12.95 -21.68
C PHE A 259 21.88 13.80 -20.59
N GLY A 260 22.40 13.80 -19.36
CA GLY A 260 21.86 14.56 -18.22
C GLY A 260 20.53 14.02 -17.66
N LYS A 261 20.08 12.85 -18.14
CA LYS A 261 18.92 12.13 -17.59
C LYS A 261 19.35 11.24 -16.44
N LEU A 262 18.51 11.16 -15.41
CA LEU A 262 18.72 10.30 -14.25
C LEU A 262 18.42 8.85 -14.66
N CYS A 263 19.27 7.92 -14.26
CA CYS A 263 19.15 6.49 -14.54
C CYS A 263 19.44 5.65 -13.29
N TYR A 264 18.94 4.41 -13.30
CA TYR A 264 19.41 3.37 -12.39
C TYR A 264 20.27 2.39 -13.18
N THR A 265 21.49 2.15 -12.72
CA THR A 265 22.36 1.12 -13.31
C THR A 265 22.07 -0.21 -12.63
N VAL A 266 21.83 -1.25 -13.43
CA VAL A 266 21.66 -2.61 -12.90
C VAL A 266 22.55 -3.58 -13.65
N THR A 267 23.30 -4.38 -12.89
CA THR A 267 24.23 -5.35 -13.43
C THR A 267 23.53 -6.70 -13.57
N ILE A 268 23.57 -7.30 -14.77
CA ILE A 268 23.02 -8.63 -15.00
C ILE A 268 24.16 -9.63 -14.82
N HIS A 269 24.25 -10.25 -13.63
CA HIS A 269 25.36 -11.14 -13.26
C HIS A 269 25.64 -12.28 -14.26
N GLU A 270 24.62 -12.81 -14.94
CA GLU A 270 24.80 -13.90 -15.91
C GLU A 270 25.45 -13.45 -17.24
N LEU A 271 25.17 -12.24 -17.68
CA LEU A 271 25.65 -11.68 -18.94
C LEU A 271 26.84 -10.74 -18.74
N ASN A 272 27.12 -10.36 -17.49
CA ASN A 272 28.11 -9.36 -17.10
C ASN A 272 27.97 -8.06 -17.90
N GLU A 273 26.70 -7.68 -18.13
CA GLU A 273 26.28 -6.48 -18.85
C GLU A 273 25.56 -5.54 -17.89
N ASP A 274 25.97 -4.27 -17.91
CA ASP A 274 25.38 -3.22 -17.09
C ASP A 274 24.37 -2.46 -17.94
N VAL A 275 23.12 -2.42 -17.48
CA VAL A 275 22.01 -1.78 -18.19
C VAL A 275 21.57 -0.53 -17.45
N GLU A 276 21.56 0.59 -18.17
CA GLU A 276 21.06 1.87 -17.68
C GLU A 276 19.54 1.99 -17.88
N LEU A 277 18.80 2.12 -16.77
CA LEU A 277 17.36 2.28 -16.74
C LEU A 277 17.01 3.76 -16.63
N ASN A 278 16.62 4.37 -17.75
CA ASN A 278 16.17 5.75 -17.77
C ASN A 278 14.81 5.89 -17.08
N ILE A 279 14.64 6.98 -16.32
CA ILE A 279 13.36 7.33 -15.70
C ILE A 279 12.25 7.50 -16.77
N GLY A 280 11.05 6.97 -16.47
CA GLY A 280 9.90 6.98 -17.37
C GLY A 280 10.02 5.98 -18.53
N GLY A 281 11.14 5.24 -18.62
CA GLY A 281 11.32 4.17 -19.59
C GLY A 281 10.57 2.89 -19.20
N ILE A 282 10.14 2.15 -20.22
CA ILE A 282 9.58 0.80 -20.06
C ILE A 282 10.61 -0.19 -20.57
N TYR A 283 10.94 -1.18 -19.75
CA TYR A 283 11.93 -2.21 -20.06
C TYR A 283 11.38 -3.60 -19.80
N VAL A 284 11.97 -4.61 -20.44
CA VAL A 284 11.69 -6.03 -20.18
C VAL A 284 12.95 -6.64 -19.61
N MET A 285 12.88 -7.07 -18.36
CA MET A 285 14.04 -7.62 -17.65
C MET A 285 13.64 -8.83 -16.82
N ARG A 286 14.65 -9.60 -16.38
CA ARG A 286 14.44 -10.70 -15.47
C ARG A 286 14.11 -10.19 -14.06
N TYR A 287 13.17 -10.85 -13.40
CA TYR A 287 12.68 -10.43 -12.09
C TYR A 287 13.79 -10.37 -11.02
N GLY A 288 14.74 -11.31 -11.02
CA GLY A 288 15.81 -11.38 -10.02
C GLY A 288 16.71 -10.14 -9.99
N VAL A 289 16.89 -9.47 -11.14
CA VAL A 289 17.73 -8.28 -11.30
C VAL A 289 17.05 -7.03 -10.73
N ILE A 290 15.72 -6.97 -10.79
CA ILE A 290 14.93 -5.79 -10.41
C ILE A 290 14.34 -5.87 -9.00
N LYS A 291 14.52 -6.99 -8.29
CA LYS A 291 13.88 -7.28 -7.01
C LYS A 291 14.12 -6.18 -5.98
N ASP A 292 15.36 -5.72 -5.86
CA ASP A 292 15.74 -4.69 -4.90
C ASP A 292 15.19 -3.31 -5.28
N LEU A 293 15.15 -3.01 -6.59
CA LEU A 293 14.54 -1.79 -7.10
C LEU A 293 13.03 -1.77 -6.87
N LEU A 294 12.37 -2.93 -6.96
CA LEU A 294 10.94 -3.09 -6.71
C LEU A 294 10.63 -2.94 -5.21
N ARG A 295 11.48 -3.51 -4.33
CA ARG A 295 11.35 -3.36 -2.87
C ARG A 295 11.50 -1.91 -2.41
N ASN A 296 12.34 -1.14 -3.10
CA ASN A 296 12.56 0.28 -2.85
C ASN A 296 11.55 1.20 -3.57
N ASP A 297 10.50 0.65 -4.19
CA ASP A 297 9.46 1.39 -4.92
C ASP A 297 9.93 2.26 -6.09
N LYS A 298 11.16 2.02 -6.59
CA LYS A 298 11.75 2.78 -7.70
C LYS A 298 11.21 2.34 -9.06
N VAL A 299 10.78 1.09 -9.16
CA VAL A 299 10.15 0.53 -10.35
C VAL A 299 8.75 0.02 -10.04
N GLU A 300 7.91 0.05 -11.06
CA GLU A 300 6.56 -0.49 -11.06
C GLU A 300 6.47 -1.59 -12.11
N LEU A 301 5.82 -2.70 -11.80
CA LEU A 301 5.55 -3.73 -12.80
C LEU A 301 4.35 -3.30 -13.65
N ILE A 302 4.33 -3.66 -14.93
CA ILE A 302 3.19 -3.42 -15.83
C ILE A 302 2.45 -4.74 -16.12
#